data_AF-A0A7V7B2A0-F1
#
_entry.id   AF-A0A7V7B2A0-F1
#
_cell.length_a   1.000
_cell.length_b   1.000
_cell.length_c   1.000
_cell.angle_alpha   90.00
_cell.angle_beta   90.00
_cell.angle_gamma   90.00
#
_symmetry.space_group_name_H-M   'P 1'
#
loop_
_entity.id
_entity.type
_entity.pdbx_description
1 polymer ?
#
loop_
_entity_poly.entity_id
_entity_poly.type
_entity_poly.pdbx_seq_one_letter_code
_entity_poly.pdbx_strand_id
1 'polypeptide(L)' 'EELDEAVDKLAASVARHSYSALSIGKKGFYQQLQMEDFQALNYASEIMATHTQHVDAKEGIRAFIEKRKPTWSDR' A
#
# COMPACT_ATOMS: atom_id res chain seq x y z
N GLU A 1 -8.51 -28.24 -0.93
CA GLU A 1 -8.29 -27.87 -2.35
C GLU A 1 -8.85 -26.48 -2.67
N GLU A 2 -10.16 -26.25 -2.75
CA GLU A 2 -10.68 -24.89 -3.06
C GLU A 2 -10.28 -23.82 -2.03
N LEU A 3 -10.26 -24.16 -0.74
CA LEU A 3 -9.82 -23.25 0.32
C LEU A 3 -8.35 -22.85 0.16
N ASP A 4 -7.48 -23.84 -0.11
CA ASP A 4 -6.04 -23.63 -0.23
C ASP A 4 -5.75 -22.74 -1.44
N GLU A 5 -6.40 -23.03 -2.58
CA GLU A 5 -6.29 -22.21 -3.79
C GLU A 5 -6.76 -20.76 -3.55
N ALA A 6 -7.88 -20.56 -2.84
CA ALA A 6 -8.39 -19.24 -2.52
C ALA A 6 -7.44 -18.45 -1.61
N VAL A 7 -6.85 -19.10 -0.60
CA VAL A 7 -5.85 -18.50 0.30
C VAL A 7 -4.60 -18.10 -0.46
N ASP A 8 -4.06 -19.01 -1.28
CA ASP A 8 -2.85 -18.75 -2.07
C ASP A 8 -3.07 -17.60 -3.05
N LYS A 9 -4.23 -17.57 -3.72
CA LYS A 9 -4.59 -16.48 -4.63
C LYS A 9 -4.66 -15.13 -3.91
N LEU A 10 -5.26 -15.08 -2.72
CA LEU A 10 -5.36 -13.85 -1.93
C LEU A 10 -3.97 -13.41 -1.46
N ALA A 11 -3.19 -14.31 -0.85
CA ALA A 11 -1.85 -14.03 -0.36
C ALA A 11 -0.92 -13.54 -1.48
N ALA A 12 -0.95 -14.21 -2.63
CA ALA A 12 -0.18 -13.81 -3.81
C ALA A 12 -0.62 -12.45 -4.38
N SER A 13 -1.90 -12.07 -4.25
CA SER A 13 -2.35 -10.75 -4.67
C SER A 13 -1.80 -9.65 -3.76
N VAL A 14 -1.81 -9.87 -2.44
CA VAL A 14 -1.29 -8.92 -1.45
C VAL A 14 0.23 -8.80 -1.56
N ALA A 15 0.95 -9.93 -1.65
CA ALA A 15 2.42 -9.96 -1.73
C ALA A 15 3.00 -9.31 -3.01
N ARG A 16 2.15 -8.98 -3.99
CA ARG A 16 2.59 -8.24 -5.19
C ARG A 16 2.90 -6.77 -4.93
N HIS A 17 2.48 -6.22 -3.80
CA HIS A 17 2.69 -4.82 -3.43
C HIS A 17 3.92 -4.63 -2.53
N SER A 18 4.39 -3.39 -2.37
CA SER A 18 5.44 -3.05 -1.39
C SER A 18 4.95 -3.30 0.04
N TYR A 19 5.79 -3.90 0.86
CA TYR A 19 5.52 -4.14 2.28
C TYR A 19 5.28 -2.82 3.03
N SER A 20 6.08 -1.79 2.77
CA SER A 20 5.99 -0.45 3.33
C SER A 20 4.63 0.19 3.05
N ALA A 21 4.17 0.10 1.80
CA ALA A 21 2.86 0.61 1.39
C ALA A 21 1.70 -0.13 2.11
N LEU A 22 1.77 -1.45 2.21
CA LEU A 22 0.77 -2.25 2.92
C LEU A 22 0.76 -1.94 4.43
N SER A 23 1.93 -1.82 5.04
CA SER A 23 2.11 -1.55 6.47
C SER A 23 1.53 -0.19 6.85
N ILE A 24 1.90 0.86 6.11
CA ILE A 24 1.41 2.22 6.39
C ILE A 24 -0.08 2.34 6.08
N GLY A 25 -0.55 1.78 4.96
CA GLY A 25 -1.96 1.83 4.56
C GLY A 25 -2.86 1.12 5.56
N LYS A 26 -2.48 -0.07 6.04
CA LYS A 26 -3.26 -0.82 7.04
C LYS A 26 -3.32 -0.07 8.37
N LYS A 27 -2.20 0.46 8.86
CA LYS A 27 -2.18 1.28 10.09
C LYS A 27 -3.05 2.53 9.95
N GLY A 28 -2.88 3.24 8.83
CA GLY A 28 -3.65 4.45 8.53
C GLY A 28 -5.14 4.18 8.48
N PHE A 29 -5.56 3.10 7.81
CA PHE A 29 -6.96 2.69 7.70
C PHE A 29 -7.63 2.50 9.06
N TYR A 30 -6.99 1.77 9.97
CA TYR A 30 -7.56 1.54 11.31
C TYR A 30 -7.51 2.77 12.21
N GLN A 31 -6.54 3.66 12.03
CA GLN A 31 -6.48 4.92 12.78
C GLN A 31 -7.59 5.89 12.33
N GLN A 32 -7.79 6.05 11.03
CA GLN A 32 -8.81 6.97 10.50
C GLN A 32 -10.25 6.47 10.67
N LEU A 33 -10.46 5.18 10.92
CA LEU A 33 -11.79 4.57 11.09
C LEU A 33 -12.61 5.17 12.24
N GLN A 34 -11.94 5.74 13.25
CA GLN A 34 -12.58 6.34 14.44
C GLN A 34 -12.53 7.88 14.43
N MET A 35 -12.11 8.48 13.32
CA MET A 35 -11.99 9.94 13.16
C MET A 35 -13.23 10.51 12.48
N GLU A 36 -13.55 11.77 12.75
CA GLU A 36 -14.53 12.53 11.96
C GLU A 36 -14.01 12.76 10.54
N ASP A 37 -14.91 12.85 9.56
CA ASP A 37 -14.57 12.84 8.12
C ASP A 37 -13.43 13.78 7.75
N PHE A 38 -13.47 15.05 8.19
CA PHE A 38 -12.44 16.02 7.86
C PHE A 38 -11.09 15.71 8.54
N GLN A 39 -11.12 15.15 9.75
CA GLN A 39 -9.91 14.71 10.45
C GLN A 39 -9.30 13.49 9.75
N ALA A 40 -10.13 12.50 9.39
CA ALA A 40 -9.72 11.32 8.62
C ALA A 40 -9.05 11.73 7.30
N LEU A 41 -9.63 12.69 6.59
CA LEU A 41 -9.14 13.15 5.29
C LEU A 41 -7.81 13.90 5.40
N ASN A 42 -7.66 14.77 6.42
CA ASN A 42 -6.40 15.45 6.72
C ASN A 42 -5.30 14.44 7.08
N TYR A 43 -5.62 13.51 7.97
CA TYR A 43 -4.71 12.45 8.40
C TYR A 43 -4.27 11.58 7.22
N ALA A 44 -5.22 11.11 6.40
CA ALA A 44 -4.94 10.31 5.21
C ALA A 44 -4.04 11.05 4.22
N SER A 45 -4.28 12.35 4.02
CA SER A 45 -3.47 13.19 3.13
C SER A 45 -2.02 13.31 3.62
N GLU A 46 -1.83 13.50 4.92
CA GLU A 46 -0.49 13.62 5.53
C GLU A 46 0.31 12.32 5.42
N ILE A 47 -0.31 11.18 5.76
CA ILE A 47 0.38 9.88 5.66
C ILE A 47 0.73 9.55 4.21
N MET A 48 -0.16 9.87 3.26
CA MET A 48 0.09 9.63 1.83
C MET A 48 1.23 10.51 1.33
N ALA A 49 1.19 11.81 1.63
CA ALA A 49 2.23 12.76 1.25
C ALA A 49 3.60 12.33 1.80
N THR A 50 3.66 11.92 3.07
CA THR A 50 4.88 11.42 3.70
C THR A 50 5.37 10.14 3.02
N HIS A 51 4.47 9.20 2.74
CA HIS A 51 4.82 7.93 2.12
C HIS A 51 5.37 8.08 0.69
N THR A 52 4.97 9.11 -0.06
CA THR A 52 5.51 9.36 -1.41
C THR A 52 7.04 9.53 -1.45
N GLN A 53 7.65 9.88 -0.31
CA GLN A 53 9.11 10.00 -0.22
C GLN A 53 9.83 8.66 -0.10
N HIS A 54 9.11 7.59 0.22
CA HIS A 54 9.65 6.23 0.33
C HIS A 54 10.17 5.72 -1.02
N VAL A 55 11.23 4.92 -0.99
CA VAL A 55 11.90 4.38 -2.19
C VAL A 55 10.91 3.60 -3.05
N ASP A 56 10.11 2.72 -2.45
CA ASP A 56 9.12 1.93 -3.18
C ASP A 56 7.95 2.77 -3.72
N ALA A 57 7.58 3.86 -3.05
CA ALA A 57 6.55 4.76 -3.59
C ALA A 57 7.06 5.46 -4.86
N LYS A 58 8.30 5.96 -4.83
CA LYS A 58 8.97 6.55 -6.00
C LYS A 58 9.12 5.53 -7.13
N GLU A 59 9.52 4.31 -6.81
CA GLU A 59 9.65 3.23 -7.78
C GLU A 59 8.30 2.84 -8.39
N GLY A 60 7.24 2.73 -7.60
CA GLY A 60 5.90 2.43 -8.10
C GLY A 60 5.40 3.48 -9.09
N ILE A 61 5.58 4.77 -8.75
CA ILE A 61 5.25 5.90 -9.63
C ILE A 61 6.07 5.85 -10.91
N ARG A 62 7.39 5.67 -10.80
CA ARG A 62 8.30 5.58 -11.95
C ARG A 62 7.95 4.40 -12.86
N ALA A 63 7.76 3.21 -12.29
CA ALA A 63 7.42 2.00 -13.04
C ALA A 63 6.11 2.15 -13.80
N PHE A 64 5.11 2.82 -13.20
CA PHE A 64 3.86 3.16 -13.89
C PHE A 64 4.09 4.07 -15.09
N ILE A 65 4.84 5.18 -14.90
CA ILE A 65 5.17 6.13 -15.97
C ILE A 65 5.94 5.43 -17.10
N GLU A 66 6.88 4.55 -16.74
CA GLU A 66 7.72 3.78 -17.68
C GLU A 66 7.01 2.53 -18.25
N LYS A 67 5.75 2.27 -17.89
CA LYS A 67 4.95 1.11 -18.33
C LYS A 67 5.61 -0.25 -18.08
N ARG A 68 6.31 -0.39 -16.96
CA ARG A 68 6.96 -1.63 -16.54
C ARG A 68 6.45 -2.09 -15.18
N LYS A 69 6.79 -3.32 -14.81
CA LYS A 69 6.53 -3.80 -13.44
C LYS A 69 7.50 -3.11 -12.47
N PRO A 70 7.03 -2.73 -11.27
CA PRO A 70 7.89 -2.20 -10.23
C PRO A 70 8.76 -3.28 -9.60
N THR A 71 9.95 -2.90 -9.16
CA THR A 71 10.87 -3.74 -8.39
C THR A 71 10.97 -3.18 -6.97
N TRP A 72 10.29 -3.83 -6.02
CA TRP A 72 10.28 -3.39 -4.63
C TRP A 72 11.60 -3.71 -3.92
N SER A 73 12.06 -2.77 -3.10
CA SER A 73 13.28 -2.87 -2.29
C SER A 73 13.06 -3.56 -0.94
N ASP A 74 11.81 -3.66 -0.51
CA ASP A 74 11.37 -4.20 0.78
C ASP A 74 10.84 -5.65 0.72
N ARG A 75 11.24 -6.38 -0.32
CA ARG A 75 10.94 -7.81 -0.51
C ARG A 75 12.00 -8.71 0.09
#